data_AF-A0AAV0U438-F1
#
_entry.id   AF-A0AAV0U438-F1
#
_cell.length_a   1.000
_cell.length_b   1.000
_cell.length_c   1.000
_cell.angle_alpha   90.00
_cell.angle_beta   90.00
_cell.angle_gamma   90.00
#
_symmetry.space_group_name_H-M   'P 1'
#
loop_
_entity.id
_entity.type
_entity.pdbx_description
1 polymer ?
#
loop_
_entity_poly.entity_id
_entity_poly.type
_entity_poly.pdbx_seq_one_letter_code
_entity_poly.pdbx_strand_id
1 'polypeptide(L)'
;MNFSDLSVELLAHVLSFAVSRDVESLTVASSVVARDVLPSFPIIWKHIFCRRWESLNFPLDGVAKGDARLEINENLNARFPSSCTESRRFQLLAHAITPVPSYADIELTKKALGYSDEYHRIIPVQTPELMELFPVTFALDGEMLGNDRCVQANKPFPISLYFAVYKRNPTNEDIAKGDLRPVFQVGGVRGGYFELSLSKRQHQHARSRSRTGQDAMTSIGLIESTFPLVGKQPGWTRRSFGYHGDDGRLYHGSAFEGQPFGPVFGAGCTVGCGIRVEWGAWTYVFFTNNGELVADEDGAFVACSRLEWYPAVGLDSYDALHLNFGQEPFVYSTGTL
;
A
#
# COMPACT_ATOMS: atom_id res chain seq x y z
N MET A 1 1.93 -20.13 40.53
CA MET A 1 0.65 -20.44 39.88
C MET A 1 0.97 -21.38 38.73
N ASN A 2 0.50 -22.63 38.76
CA ASN A 2 0.83 -23.58 37.70
C ASN A 2 -0.09 -23.30 36.50
N PHE A 3 0.44 -23.30 35.28
CA PHE A 3 -0.37 -23.08 34.06
C PHE A 3 -1.43 -24.17 33.87
N SER A 4 -1.30 -25.31 34.55
CA SER A 4 -2.30 -26.39 34.61
C SER A 4 -3.60 -26.02 35.33
N ASP A 5 -3.61 -24.94 36.11
CA ASP A 5 -4.73 -24.58 36.98
C ASP A 5 -5.68 -23.58 36.30
N LEU A 6 -5.31 -23.06 35.13
CA LEU A 6 -6.12 -22.15 34.31
C LEU A 6 -6.95 -22.96 33.32
N SER A 7 -8.19 -22.50 33.04
CA SER A 7 -8.98 -23.07 31.95
C SER A 7 -8.29 -22.80 30.60
N VAL A 8 -8.54 -23.66 29.62
CA VAL A 8 -7.95 -23.53 28.28
C VAL A 8 -8.36 -22.22 27.61
N GLU A 9 -9.56 -21.70 27.89
CA GLU A 9 -10.06 -20.42 27.39
C GLU A 9 -9.31 -19.24 28.00
N LEU A 10 -9.07 -19.27 29.32
CA LEU A 10 -8.32 -18.22 30.00
C LEU A 10 -6.86 -18.20 29.54
N LEU A 11 -6.26 -19.37 29.36
CA LEU A 11 -4.91 -19.49 28.81
C LEU A 11 -4.83 -18.98 27.37
N ALA A 12 -5.82 -19.30 26.53
CA ALA A 12 -5.92 -18.75 25.18
C ALA A 12 -6.05 -17.23 25.17
N HIS A 13 -6.86 -16.66 26.06
CA HIS A 13 -7.01 -15.21 26.21
C HIS A 13 -5.68 -14.55 26.58
N VAL A 14 -4.96 -15.08 27.58
CA VAL A 14 -3.64 -14.56 27.99
C VAL A 14 -2.64 -14.63 26.83
N LEU A 15 -2.54 -15.78 26.14
CA LEU A 15 -1.64 -15.96 25.01
C LEU A 15 -1.97 -15.02 23.84
N SER A 16 -3.22 -14.60 23.69
CA SER A 16 -3.62 -13.66 22.63
C SER A 16 -3.03 -12.26 22.79
N PHE A 17 -2.47 -11.93 23.96
CA PHE A 17 -1.72 -10.70 24.23
C PHE A 17 -0.20 -10.91 24.26
N ALA A 18 0.28 -12.15 24.27
CA ALA A 18 1.71 -12.45 24.27
C ALA A 18 2.36 -12.12 22.91
N VAL A 19 3.68 -11.95 22.89
CA VAL A 19 4.45 -11.84 21.64
C VAL A 19 4.71 -13.23 21.06
N SER A 20 5.01 -13.32 19.76
CA SER A 20 5.19 -14.60 19.06
C SER A 20 6.20 -15.52 19.74
N ARG A 21 7.34 -14.97 20.19
CA ARG A 21 8.40 -15.73 20.86
C ARG A 21 7.93 -16.38 22.17
N ASP A 22 7.08 -15.72 22.92
CA ASP A 22 6.59 -16.22 24.21
C ASP A 22 5.57 -17.34 23.98
N VAL A 23 4.71 -17.20 22.97
CA VAL A 23 3.80 -18.27 22.53
C VAL A 23 4.58 -19.50 22.05
N GLU A 24 5.63 -19.31 21.26
CA GLU A 24 6.51 -20.41 20.82
C GLU A 24 7.22 -21.08 21.99
N SER A 25 7.75 -20.29 22.92
CA SER A 25 8.41 -20.82 24.12
C SER A 25 7.45 -21.65 24.97
N LEU A 26 6.20 -21.19 25.15
CA LEU A 26 5.16 -21.92 25.87
C LEU A 26 4.68 -23.17 25.11
N THR A 27 4.71 -23.15 23.77
CA THR A 27 4.44 -24.34 22.95
C THR A 27 5.45 -25.45 23.23
N VAL A 28 6.73 -25.10 23.41
CA VAL A 28 7.78 -26.07 23.75
C VAL A 28 7.68 -26.50 25.21
N ALA A 29 7.37 -25.57 26.12
CA ALA A 29 7.37 -25.81 27.56
C ALA A 29 6.10 -26.51 28.09
N SER A 30 4.97 -26.46 27.37
CA SER A 30 3.69 -27.01 27.83
C SER A 30 2.99 -27.83 26.76
N SER A 31 2.82 -29.12 27.01
CA SER A 31 2.07 -30.03 26.14
C SER A 31 0.60 -29.64 26.00
N VAL A 32 -0.01 -29.06 27.04
CA VAL A 32 -1.38 -28.54 27.02
C VAL A 32 -1.48 -27.37 26.04
N VAL A 33 -0.52 -26.43 26.08
CA VAL A 33 -0.49 -25.32 25.12
C VAL A 33 -0.33 -25.83 23.69
N ALA A 34 0.59 -26.77 23.48
CA ALA A 34 0.90 -27.31 22.15
C ALA A 34 -0.24 -28.15 21.55
N ARG A 35 -0.93 -28.96 22.35
CA ARG A 35 -1.91 -29.95 21.87
C ARG A 35 -3.35 -29.45 21.99
N ASP A 36 -3.67 -28.71 23.03
CA ASP A 36 -5.06 -28.39 23.37
C ASP A 36 -5.40 -26.92 23.11
N VAL A 37 -4.47 -25.99 23.40
CA VAL A 37 -4.74 -24.55 23.27
C VAL A 37 -4.50 -24.05 21.84
N LEU A 38 -3.27 -24.12 21.33
CA LEU A 38 -2.96 -23.51 20.04
C LEU A 38 -3.76 -24.08 18.86
N PRO A 39 -3.99 -25.40 18.76
CA PRO A 39 -4.80 -25.96 17.68
C PRO A 39 -6.27 -25.54 17.74
N SER A 40 -6.81 -25.34 18.95
CA SER A 40 -8.23 -25.06 19.19
C SER A 40 -8.58 -23.58 19.17
N PHE A 41 -7.60 -22.68 19.33
CA PHE A 41 -7.82 -21.23 19.40
C PHE A 41 -7.02 -20.47 18.33
N PRO A 42 -7.46 -20.47 17.05
CA PRO A 42 -6.81 -19.72 15.96
C PRO A 42 -6.65 -18.22 16.23
N ILE A 43 -7.51 -17.67 17.10
CA ILE A 43 -7.52 -16.26 17.48
C ILE A 43 -6.17 -15.78 18.05
N ILE A 44 -5.41 -16.66 18.70
CA ILE A 44 -4.10 -16.32 19.29
C ILE A 44 -3.14 -15.87 18.19
N TRP A 45 -2.91 -16.71 17.19
CA TRP A 45 -2.00 -16.39 16.09
C TRP A 45 -2.57 -15.34 15.15
N LYS A 46 -3.90 -15.24 15.03
CA LYS A 46 -4.55 -14.15 14.29
C LYS A 46 -4.28 -12.78 14.92
N HIS A 47 -4.42 -12.65 16.25
CA HIS A 47 -4.08 -11.41 16.96
C HIS A 47 -2.58 -11.09 16.90
N ILE A 48 -1.70 -12.09 16.98
CA ILE A 48 -0.26 -11.90 16.83
C ILE A 48 0.08 -11.43 15.41
N PHE A 49 -0.56 -12.02 14.40
CA PHE A 49 -0.44 -11.59 13.00
C PHE A 49 -0.85 -10.12 12.85
N CYS A 50 -2.05 -9.74 13.33
CA CYS A 50 -2.53 -8.35 13.26
C CYS A 50 -1.55 -7.38 13.90
N ARG A 51 -1.17 -7.61 15.17
CA ARG A 51 -0.25 -6.71 15.89
C ARG A 51 1.10 -6.57 15.20
N ARG A 52 1.63 -7.66 14.65
CA ARG A 52 2.90 -7.64 13.92
C ARG A 52 2.77 -6.92 12.58
N TRP A 53 1.66 -7.13 11.86
CA TRP A 53 1.36 -6.41 10.62
C TRP A 53 1.31 -4.90 10.89
N GLU A 54 0.49 -4.48 11.85
CA GLU A 54 0.28 -3.07 12.20
C GLU A 54 1.57 -2.40 12.70
N SER A 55 2.48 -3.15 13.34
CA SER A 55 3.78 -2.62 13.78
C SER A 55 4.78 -2.35 12.64
N LEU A 56 4.59 -2.98 11.49
CA LEU A 56 5.53 -2.91 10.35
C LEU A 56 4.95 -2.19 9.13
N ASN A 57 3.63 -2.20 8.99
CA ASN A 57 2.90 -1.78 7.80
C ASN A 57 1.86 -0.73 8.16
N PHE A 58 0.56 -1.04 8.02
CA PHE A 58 -0.53 -0.11 8.28
C PHE A 58 -1.61 -0.71 9.20
N PRO A 59 -2.45 0.13 9.84
CA PRO A 59 -3.54 -0.31 10.71
C PRO A 59 -4.57 -1.21 10.02
N LEU A 60 -5.02 -2.28 10.71
CA LEU A 60 -6.12 -3.13 10.23
C LEU A 60 -7.43 -2.67 10.89
N ASP A 61 -7.85 -1.45 10.56
CA ASP A 61 -8.95 -0.76 11.24
C ASP A 61 -10.23 -1.59 11.33
N GLY A 62 -10.72 -1.74 12.56
CA GLY A 62 -11.94 -2.50 12.88
C GLY A 62 -11.71 -3.99 13.13
N VAL A 63 -10.56 -4.58 12.78
CA VAL A 63 -10.34 -6.03 12.98
C VAL A 63 -10.34 -6.41 14.46
N ALA A 64 -9.60 -5.67 15.30
CA ALA A 64 -9.54 -5.94 16.75
C ALA A 64 -10.88 -5.70 17.46
N LYS A 65 -11.74 -4.84 16.92
CA LYS A 65 -13.08 -4.52 17.45
C LYS A 65 -14.18 -5.44 16.92
N GLY A 66 -13.89 -6.23 15.88
CA GLY A 66 -14.85 -7.09 15.19
C GLY A 66 -15.69 -6.39 14.11
N ASP A 67 -15.42 -5.11 13.84
CA ASP A 67 -16.06 -4.29 12.80
C ASP A 67 -15.58 -4.67 11.38
N ALA A 68 -14.40 -5.27 11.27
CA ALA A 68 -13.84 -5.81 10.04
C ALA A 68 -13.38 -7.27 10.24
N ARG A 69 -13.39 -8.04 9.16
CA ARG A 69 -12.85 -9.42 9.16
C ARG A 69 -11.40 -9.42 8.66
N LEU A 70 -10.66 -10.45 9.07
CA LEU A 70 -9.37 -10.80 8.49
C LEU A 70 -9.43 -12.24 7.99
N GLU A 71 -9.08 -12.45 6.73
CA GLU A 71 -9.19 -13.75 6.04
C GLU A 71 -7.93 -14.02 5.22
N ILE A 72 -7.59 -15.30 5.04
CA ILE A 72 -6.58 -15.72 4.07
C ILE A 72 -7.31 -15.89 2.74
N ASN A 73 -6.82 -15.26 1.66
CA ASN A 73 -7.50 -15.37 0.37
C ASN A 73 -7.49 -16.83 -0.13
N GLU A 74 -8.47 -17.19 -0.95
CA GLU A 74 -8.69 -18.58 -1.36
C GLU A 74 -7.47 -19.18 -2.08
N ASN A 75 -6.82 -18.38 -2.92
CA ASN A 75 -5.63 -18.78 -3.67
C ASN A 75 -4.46 -19.14 -2.74
N LEU A 76 -4.18 -18.35 -1.71
CA LEU A 76 -3.16 -18.66 -0.71
C LEU A 76 -3.61 -19.81 0.19
N ASN A 77 -4.88 -19.82 0.58
CA ASN A 77 -5.45 -20.87 1.42
C ASN A 77 -5.29 -22.26 0.79
N ALA A 78 -5.50 -22.36 -0.53
CA ALA A 78 -5.32 -23.58 -1.32
C ALA A 78 -3.86 -24.07 -1.41
N ARG A 79 -2.87 -23.25 -1.04
CA ARG A 79 -1.45 -23.65 -0.99
C ARG A 79 -1.07 -24.38 0.28
N PHE A 80 -1.88 -24.27 1.35
CA PHE A 80 -1.62 -25.00 2.58
C PHE A 80 -2.12 -26.45 2.47
N PRO A 81 -1.41 -27.44 3.08
CA PRO A 81 -1.93 -28.79 3.21
C PRO A 81 -3.29 -28.79 3.90
N SER A 82 -4.18 -29.72 3.53
CA SER A 82 -5.52 -29.85 4.13
C SER A 82 -5.49 -30.11 5.64
N SER A 83 -4.40 -30.69 6.16
CA SER A 83 -4.14 -30.90 7.59
C SER A 83 -3.69 -29.65 8.33
N CYS A 84 -3.38 -28.55 7.63
CA CYS A 84 -2.90 -27.32 8.23
C CYS A 84 -4.08 -26.55 8.86
N THR A 85 -4.09 -26.47 10.19
CA THR A 85 -5.10 -25.72 10.92
C THR A 85 -4.99 -24.21 10.64
N GLU A 86 -6.09 -23.48 10.82
CA GLU A 86 -6.09 -22.02 10.67
C GLU A 86 -5.06 -21.35 11.60
N SER A 87 -4.96 -21.83 12.85
CA SER A 87 -3.96 -21.40 13.81
C SER A 87 -2.54 -21.53 13.26
N ARG A 88 -2.21 -22.69 12.65
CA ARG A 88 -0.89 -22.92 12.05
C ARG A 88 -0.64 -22.04 10.82
N ARG A 89 -1.68 -21.77 10.01
CA ARG A 89 -1.57 -20.83 8.87
C ARG A 89 -1.22 -19.43 9.35
N PHE A 90 -1.95 -18.87 10.30
CA PHE A 90 -1.63 -17.54 10.86
C PHE A 90 -0.31 -17.50 11.59
N GLN A 91 0.12 -18.59 12.24
CA GLN A 91 1.47 -18.69 12.79
C GLN A 91 2.51 -18.48 11.68
N LEU A 92 2.47 -19.31 10.63
CA LEU A 92 3.43 -19.21 9.53
C LEU A 92 3.42 -17.81 8.89
N LEU A 93 2.23 -17.26 8.66
CA LEU A 93 2.07 -15.92 8.10
C LEU A 93 2.66 -14.85 9.02
N ALA A 94 2.44 -14.92 10.33
CA ALA A 94 2.97 -13.96 11.29
C ALA A 94 4.51 -13.92 11.27
N HIS A 95 5.16 -15.06 11.05
CA HIS A 95 6.62 -15.10 10.90
C HIS A 95 7.11 -14.61 9.54
N ALA A 96 6.25 -14.63 8.52
CA ALA A 96 6.59 -14.26 7.14
C ALA A 96 6.23 -12.81 6.78
N ILE A 97 5.69 -12.02 7.72
CA ILE A 97 5.40 -10.59 7.49
C ILE A 97 6.70 -9.85 7.18
N THR A 98 6.69 -9.13 6.07
CA THR A 98 7.73 -8.18 5.65
C THR A 98 7.16 -6.77 5.60
N PRO A 99 7.98 -5.73 5.79
CA PRO A 99 7.57 -4.35 5.49
C PRO A 99 7.14 -4.19 4.02
N VAL A 100 6.03 -3.50 3.79
CA VAL A 100 5.50 -3.17 2.45
C VAL A 100 5.18 -1.67 2.37
N PRO A 101 5.00 -1.09 1.17
CA PRO A 101 4.55 0.29 1.04
C PRO A 101 3.27 0.51 1.85
N SER A 102 3.27 1.52 2.72
CA SER A 102 2.18 1.73 3.69
C SER A 102 1.81 3.20 3.88
N TYR A 103 2.72 4.14 3.63
CA TYR A 103 2.45 5.57 3.75
C TYR A 103 3.44 6.37 2.90
N ALA A 104 3.13 7.66 2.72
CA ALA A 104 3.93 8.61 1.98
C ALA A 104 5.05 9.17 2.86
N ASP A 105 6.31 9.06 2.43
CA ASP A 105 7.47 9.57 3.16
C ASP A 105 7.78 11.01 2.74
N ILE A 106 7.01 11.96 3.30
CA ILE A 106 7.14 13.39 3.03
C ILE A 106 8.49 13.94 3.54
N GLU A 107 9.02 13.38 4.62
CA GLU A 107 10.26 13.83 5.24
C GLU A 107 11.49 13.54 4.35
N LEU A 108 11.45 12.48 3.52
CA LEU A 108 12.48 12.27 2.50
C LEU A 108 12.53 13.41 1.49
N THR A 109 11.38 13.89 1.01
CA THR A 109 11.31 15.02 0.07
C THR A 109 11.85 16.30 0.72
N LYS A 110 11.52 16.54 2.00
CA LYS A 110 12.01 17.70 2.76
C LYS A 110 13.53 17.74 2.93
N LYS A 111 14.16 16.57 2.94
CA LYS A 111 15.62 16.42 3.05
C LYS A 111 16.33 16.39 1.69
N ALA A 112 15.58 16.42 0.59
CA ALA A 112 16.14 16.35 -0.75
C ALA A 112 16.96 17.61 -1.09
N LEU A 113 18.00 17.44 -1.90
CA LEU A 113 18.82 18.54 -2.38
C LEU A 113 17.98 19.50 -3.23
N GLY A 114 18.08 20.80 -2.95
CA GLY A 114 17.32 21.84 -3.65
C GLY A 114 15.93 22.13 -3.08
N TYR A 115 15.54 21.45 -2.00
CA TYR A 115 14.29 21.73 -1.30
C TYR A 115 14.19 23.19 -0.83
N SER A 116 12.97 23.72 -0.90
CA SER A 116 12.61 25.04 -0.40
C SER A 116 11.12 25.05 -0.03
N ASP A 117 10.77 25.67 1.09
CA ASP A 117 9.38 25.72 1.55
C ASP A 117 8.46 26.45 0.55
N GLU A 118 9.02 27.41 -0.20
CA GLU A 118 8.28 28.21 -1.19
C GLU A 118 7.69 27.35 -2.34
N TYR A 119 8.39 26.30 -2.78
CA TYR A 119 7.97 25.47 -3.94
C TYR A 119 7.62 24.03 -3.57
N HIS A 120 8.17 23.52 -2.47
CA HIS A 120 8.21 22.08 -2.20
C HIS A 120 7.58 21.69 -0.86
N ARG A 121 7.03 22.65 -0.10
CA ARG A 121 6.41 22.34 1.18
C ARG A 121 5.18 21.46 0.98
N ILE A 122 5.22 20.25 1.54
CA ILE A 122 4.12 19.29 1.51
C ILE A 122 3.68 19.04 2.94
N ILE A 123 2.36 19.01 3.15
CA ILE A 123 1.78 18.77 4.47
C ILE A 123 0.78 17.61 4.41
N PRO A 124 0.65 16.83 5.50
CA PRO A 124 -0.50 15.96 5.69
C PRO A 124 -1.81 16.75 5.64
N VAL A 125 -2.87 16.16 5.07
CA VAL A 125 -4.20 16.78 5.02
C VAL A 125 -5.15 16.00 5.92
N GLN A 126 -5.77 16.70 6.88
CA GLN A 126 -6.85 16.19 7.75
C GLN A 126 -6.53 14.85 8.41
N THR A 127 -5.49 14.81 9.22
CA THR A 127 -5.11 13.63 10.00
C THR A 127 -5.16 13.94 11.50
N PRO A 128 -5.75 13.06 12.35
CA PRO A 128 -5.48 13.07 13.78
C PRO A 128 -3.96 13.03 14.02
N GLU A 129 -3.46 13.59 15.13
CA GLU A 129 -2.02 13.75 15.42
C GLU A 129 -1.19 12.45 15.19
N LEU A 130 -1.73 11.27 15.50
CA LEU A 130 -1.06 9.98 15.29
C LEU A 130 -0.91 9.58 13.80
N MET A 131 -1.80 10.06 12.93
CA MET A 131 -1.75 9.82 11.48
C MET A 131 -0.81 10.79 10.75
N GLU A 132 -0.33 11.85 11.40
CA GLU A 132 0.71 12.72 10.83
C GLU A 132 2.05 12.00 10.64
N LEU A 133 2.32 10.95 11.43
CA LEU A 133 3.54 10.16 11.34
C LEU A 133 3.57 9.21 10.14
N PHE A 134 2.38 8.81 9.65
CA PHE A 134 2.22 7.84 8.56
C PHE A 134 1.17 8.34 7.55
N PRO A 135 1.40 9.49 6.90
CA PRO A 135 0.38 10.15 6.11
C PRO A 135 0.13 9.38 4.82
N VAL A 136 -1.15 9.16 4.52
CA VAL A 136 -1.62 8.70 3.21
C VAL A 136 -2.32 9.80 2.43
N THR A 137 -2.81 10.84 3.11
CA THR A 137 -3.40 12.03 2.50
C THR A 137 -2.51 13.24 2.74
N PHE A 138 -2.14 13.95 1.68
CA PHE A 138 -1.25 15.11 1.75
C PHE A 138 -1.48 16.06 0.57
N ALA A 139 -0.93 17.27 0.66
CA ALA A 139 -1.04 18.26 -0.39
C ALA A 139 0.19 19.18 -0.40
N LEU A 140 0.41 19.82 -1.54
CA LEU A 140 1.34 20.94 -1.64
C LEU A 140 0.80 22.14 -0.85
N ASP A 141 1.65 22.73 -0.03
CA ASP A 141 1.41 23.94 0.78
C ASP A 141 2.49 25.01 0.57
N GLY A 142 3.26 24.87 -0.51
CA GLY A 142 4.18 25.89 -1.00
C GLY A 142 3.42 27.07 -1.62
N GLU A 143 4.06 28.23 -1.68
CA GLU A 143 3.46 29.44 -2.24
C GLU A 143 3.32 29.38 -3.77
N MET A 144 4.15 28.58 -4.45
CA MET A 144 4.22 28.52 -5.92
C MET A 144 4.23 27.10 -6.48
N LEU A 145 3.59 26.93 -7.64
CA LEU A 145 3.78 25.79 -8.53
C LEU A 145 5.11 25.93 -9.30
N GLY A 146 5.55 24.83 -9.90
CA GLY A 146 6.83 24.66 -10.59
C GLY A 146 7.94 24.12 -9.68
N ASN A 147 9.10 23.85 -10.29
CA ASN A 147 10.32 23.30 -9.64
C ASN A 147 10.26 21.83 -9.22
N ASP A 148 9.18 21.12 -9.55
CA ASP A 148 8.96 19.67 -9.48
C ASP A 148 9.28 18.96 -8.17
N ARG A 149 8.41 18.04 -7.74
CA ARG A 149 8.61 17.30 -6.50
C ARG A 149 7.86 16.00 -6.53
N CYS A 150 8.43 15.02 -5.85
CA CYS A 150 7.81 13.73 -5.64
C CYS A 150 7.69 13.44 -4.17
N VAL A 151 6.69 12.63 -3.82
CA VAL A 151 6.66 11.89 -2.57
C VAL A 151 6.66 10.41 -2.92
N GLN A 152 7.57 9.67 -2.32
CA GLN A 152 7.63 8.23 -2.45
C GLN A 152 7.03 7.53 -1.23
N ALA A 153 6.69 6.27 -1.37
CA ALA A 153 6.33 5.44 -0.23
C ALA A 153 7.53 5.18 0.69
N ASN A 154 7.24 4.83 1.94
CA ASN A 154 8.22 4.49 2.97
C ASN A 154 9.02 3.20 2.69
N LYS A 155 8.51 2.33 1.81
CA LYS A 155 9.13 1.07 1.40
C LYS A 155 8.94 0.85 -0.10
N PRO A 156 9.83 0.08 -0.74
CA PRO A 156 9.62 -0.40 -2.10
C PRO A 156 8.67 -1.61 -2.10
N PHE A 157 8.16 -1.98 -3.27
CA PHE A 157 7.58 -3.30 -3.45
C PHE A 157 8.66 -4.39 -3.30
N PRO A 158 8.43 -5.45 -2.50
CA PRO A 158 9.36 -6.58 -2.42
C PRO A 158 9.54 -7.28 -3.78
N ILE A 159 10.78 -7.65 -4.09
CA ILE A 159 11.17 -8.27 -5.38
C ILE A 159 10.88 -9.78 -5.46
N SER A 160 10.61 -10.42 -4.32
CA SER A 160 10.34 -11.85 -4.17
C SER A 160 8.88 -12.06 -3.76
N LEU A 161 8.43 -13.32 -3.69
CA LEU A 161 7.13 -13.63 -3.13
C LEU A 161 7.06 -13.13 -1.68
N TYR A 162 6.07 -12.31 -1.36
CA TYR A 162 5.79 -11.83 -0.01
C TYR A 162 4.29 -11.95 0.29
N PHE A 163 3.91 -11.66 1.53
CA PHE A 163 2.51 -11.61 1.93
C PHE A 163 2.08 -10.16 2.12
N ALA A 164 0.96 -9.82 1.49
CA ALA A 164 0.33 -8.51 1.63
C ALA A 164 -1.07 -8.66 2.20
N VAL A 165 -1.58 -7.57 2.74
CA VAL A 165 -2.97 -7.47 3.21
C VAL A 165 -3.65 -6.37 2.41
N TYR A 166 -4.84 -6.65 1.90
CA TYR A 166 -5.65 -5.67 1.18
C TYR A 166 -7.08 -5.67 1.72
N LYS A 167 -7.65 -4.50 1.91
CA LYS A 167 -9.07 -4.35 2.26
C LYS A 167 -9.91 -4.56 1.01
N ARG A 168 -11.04 -5.25 1.16
CA ARG A 168 -12.08 -5.37 0.14
C ARG A 168 -13.45 -5.11 0.75
N ASN A 169 -14.36 -4.72 -0.12
CA ASN A 169 -15.78 -4.71 0.20
C ASN A 169 -16.31 -6.15 0.38
N PRO A 170 -17.39 -6.34 1.16
CA PRO A 170 -18.07 -7.63 1.23
C PRO A 170 -18.52 -8.07 -0.17
N THR A 171 -18.38 -9.35 -0.48
CA THR A 171 -18.86 -9.93 -1.75
C THR A 171 -20.37 -10.09 -1.73
N ASN A 172 -20.97 -10.38 -2.89
CA ASN A 172 -22.39 -10.77 -2.95
C ASN A 172 -22.70 -11.99 -2.06
N GLU A 173 -21.77 -12.91 -1.90
CA GLU A 173 -21.93 -14.06 -1.01
C GLU A 173 -21.88 -13.68 0.47
N ASP A 174 -20.99 -12.75 0.85
CA ASP A 174 -20.93 -12.21 2.21
C ASP A 174 -22.26 -11.52 2.56
N ILE A 175 -22.77 -10.69 1.63
CA ILE A 175 -24.04 -9.99 1.77
C ILE A 175 -25.21 -10.98 1.87
N ALA A 176 -25.22 -12.04 1.07
CA ALA A 176 -26.24 -13.10 1.14
C ALA A 176 -26.26 -13.84 2.48
N LYS A 177 -25.12 -13.90 3.17
CA LYS A 177 -24.99 -14.45 4.54
C LYS A 177 -25.30 -13.43 5.64
N GLY A 178 -25.63 -12.19 5.28
CA GLY A 178 -25.93 -11.09 6.20
C GLY A 178 -24.70 -10.43 6.82
N ASP A 179 -23.48 -10.69 6.31
CA ASP A 179 -22.25 -10.08 6.82
C ASP A 179 -21.82 -8.92 5.92
N LEU A 180 -22.08 -7.70 6.40
CA LEU A 180 -21.75 -6.45 5.69
C LEU A 180 -20.37 -5.91 6.05
N ARG A 181 -19.61 -6.60 6.90
CA ARG A 181 -18.31 -6.10 7.36
C ARG A 181 -17.29 -6.14 6.22
N PRO A 182 -16.43 -5.11 6.09
CA PRO A 182 -15.30 -5.16 5.17
C PRO A 182 -14.32 -6.26 5.58
N VAL A 183 -13.52 -6.71 4.63
CA VAL A 183 -12.58 -7.81 4.84
C VAL A 183 -11.18 -7.38 4.47
N PHE A 184 -10.25 -7.54 5.39
CA PHE A 184 -8.83 -7.57 5.09
C PHE A 184 -8.43 -8.97 4.64
N GLN A 185 -7.87 -9.09 3.45
CA GLN A 185 -7.44 -10.36 2.89
C GLN A 185 -5.92 -10.46 2.87
N VAL A 186 -5.39 -11.53 3.45
CA VAL A 186 -3.97 -11.90 3.35
C VAL A 186 -3.77 -12.70 2.06
N GLY A 187 -2.92 -12.18 1.18
CA GLY A 187 -2.59 -12.80 -0.12
C GLY A 187 -1.09 -12.97 -0.31
N GLY A 188 -0.70 -13.93 -1.14
CA GLY A 188 0.69 -14.10 -1.58
C GLY A 188 0.93 -13.35 -2.89
N VAL A 189 1.87 -12.41 -2.89
CA VAL A 189 2.06 -11.41 -3.96
C VAL A 189 3.49 -11.47 -4.49
N ARG A 190 3.66 -11.29 -5.81
CA ARG A 190 4.99 -11.23 -6.46
C ARG A 190 5.33 -9.89 -7.09
N GLY A 191 4.39 -8.95 -7.07
CA GLY A 191 4.56 -7.59 -7.58
C GLY A 191 3.99 -6.59 -6.58
N GLY A 192 3.16 -5.67 -7.04
CA GLY A 192 2.52 -4.71 -6.16
C GLY A 192 1.61 -3.76 -6.89
N TYR A 193 0.75 -3.07 -6.17
CA TYR A 193 -0.19 -2.11 -6.73
C TYR A 193 -0.55 -1.08 -5.67
N PHE A 194 -0.73 0.16 -6.10
CA PHE A 194 -1.23 1.25 -5.26
C PHE A 194 -2.06 2.21 -6.10
N GLU A 195 -2.97 2.92 -5.43
CA GLU A 195 -3.82 3.94 -6.05
C GLU A 195 -3.52 5.34 -5.51
N LEU A 196 -3.74 6.33 -6.34
CA LEU A 196 -3.76 7.74 -6.05
C LEU A 196 -5.16 8.28 -6.37
N SER A 197 -5.85 8.81 -5.37
CA SER A 197 -7.07 9.60 -5.54
C SER A 197 -6.77 11.09 -5.39
N LEU A 198 -7.32 11.92 -6.28
CA LEU A 198 -7.13 13.36 -6.26
C LEU A 198 -8.42 14.07 -5.88
N SER A 199 -8.34 15.09 -5.05
CA SER A 199 -9.50 15.91 -4.67
C SER A 199 -9.17 17.39 -4.67
N LYS A 200 -10.12 18.23 -5.09
CA LYS A 200 -9.91 19.68 -5.09
C LYS A 200 -9.75 20.17 -3.65
N ARG A 201 -8.67 20.91 -3.40
CA ARG A 201 -8.41 21.58 -2.12
C ARG A 201 -8.38 23.09 -2.32
N GLN A 202 -9.05 23.83 -1.44
CA GLN A 202 -8.89 25.28 -1.39
C GLN A 202 -7.55 25.63 -0.72
N HIS A 203 -6.59 26.10 -1.50
CA HIS A 203 -5.31 26.57 -0.98
C HIS A 203 -5.43 28.03 -0.56
N GLN A 204 -5.32 28.30 0.75
CA GLN A 204 -5.59 29.62 1.34
C GLN A 204 -4.54 30.69 0.95
N HIS A 205 -3.34 30.26 0.54
CA HIS A 205 -2.21 31.15 0.24
C HIS A 205 -1.81 31.15 -1.25
N ALA A 206 -2.61 30.58 -2.15
CA ALA A 206 -2.27 30.52 -3.57
C ALA A 206 -2.28 31.93 -4.16
N ARG A 207 -1.11 32.51 -4.43
CA ARG A 207 -1.03 33.73 -5.24
C ARG A 207 -1.44 33.34 -6.67
N SER A 208 -2.52 33.96 -7.14
CA SER A 208 -3.15 33.75 -8.45
C SER A 208 -2.17 33.52 -9.60
N ARG A 209 -2.39 32.42 -10.34
CA ARG A 209 -1.80 31.99 -11.62
C ARG A 209 -0.27 31.83 -11.60
N SER A 210 0.18 30.60 -11.86
CA SER A 210 1.53 30.30 -12.33
C SER A 210 2.02 31.43 -13.25
N ARG A 211 3.10 32.13 -12.87
CA ARG A 211 3.71 33.18 -13.71
C ARG A 211 4.23 32.63 -15.04
N THR A 212 4.30 31.30 -15.18
CA THR A 212 4.80 30.59 -16.36
C THR A 212 3.70 30.00 -17.24
N GLY A 213 2.42 30.03 -16.80
CA GLY A 213 1.33 29.41 -17.56
C GLY A 213 1.39 27.88 -17.62
N GLN A 214 2.23 27.24 -16.78
CA GLN A 214 2.22 25.79 -16.64
C GLN A 214 0.92 25.33 -15.97
N ASP A 215 0.25 24.38 -16.62
CA ASP A 215 -0.93 23.72 -16.08
C ASP A 215 -0.54 22.89 -14.86
N ALA A 216 -1.43 22.85 -13.86
CA ALA A 216 -1.22 22.03 -12.68
C ALA A 216 -1.05 20.56 -13.11
N MET A 217 -0.01 19.91 -12.63
CA MET A 217 0.35 18.56 -13.04
C MET A 217 0.47 17.64 -11.83
N THR A 218 -0.01 16.41 -11.97
CA THR A 218 0.17 15.36 -10.99
C THR A 218 0.47 14.08 -11.76
N SER A 219 1.41 13.30 -11.24
CA SER A 219 1.85 12.08 -11.88
C SER A 219 1.91 10.93 -10.86
N ILE A 220 1.74 9.71 -11.33
CA ILE A 220 1.87 8.49 -10.54
C ILE A 220 2.88 7.56 -11.20
N GLY A 221 3.68 6.84 -10.42
CA GLY A 221 4.57 5.85 -10.98
C GLY A 221 5.51 5.18 -10.00
N LEU A 222 6.65 4.75 -10.54
CA LEU A 222 7.67 3.98 -9.83
C LEU A 222 9.04 4.63 -10.00
N ILE A 223 9.78 4.71 -8.90
CA ILE A 223 11.13 5.28 -8.87
C ILE A 223 12.11 4.36 -8.12
N GLU A 224 13.40 4.49 -8.39
CA GLU A 224 14.44 3.90 -7.54
C GLU A 224 14.74 4.75 -6.31
N SER A 225 15.42 4.17 -5.31
CA SER A 225 15.82 4.85 -4.08
C SER A 225 16.74 6.07 -4.27
N THR A 226 17.42 6.17 -5.42
CA THR A 226 18.34 7.28 -5.74
C THR A 226 17.69 8.38 -6.57
N PHE A 227 16.38 8.27 -6.84
CA PHE A 227 15.65 9.25 -7.63
C PHE A 227 15.63 10.63 -6.94
N PRO A 228 15.91 11.74 -7.66
CA PRO A 228 15.82 13.08 -7.09
C PRO A 228 14.37 13.46 -6.80
N LEU A 229 13.99 13.57 -5.51
CA LEU A 229 12.62 13.91 -5.10
C LEU A 229 12.25 15.39 -5.32
N VAL A 230 13.19 16.23 -5.74
CA VAL A 230 13.01 17.65 -6.10
C VAL A 230 13.57 17.89 -7.50
N GLY A 231 12.91 18.73 -8.30
CA GLY A 231 13.30 19.05 -9.68
C GLY A 231 12.99 17.95 -10.70
N LYS A 232 12.24 16.91 -10.32
CA LYS A 232 11.85 15.79 -11.19
C LYS A 232 10.45 15.26 -10.86
N GLN A 233 9.85 14.61 -11.85
CA GLN A 233 8.61 13.84 -11.76
C GLN A 233 8.90 12.36 -12.12
N PRO A 234 8.11 11.38 -11.63
CA PRO A 234 8.25 9.99 -12.03
C PRO A 234 8.25 9.85 -13.56
N GLY A 235 9.14 9.02 -14.09
CA GLY A 235 9.34 8.85 -15.53
C GLY A 235 10.45 9.72 -16.13
N TRP A 236 10.88 10.80 -15.49
CA TRP A 236 11.86 11.74 -16.06
C TRP A 236 13.33 11.35 -15.89
N THR A 237 13.61 10.19 -15.31
CA THR A 237 14.95 9.61 -15.21
C THR A 237 14.97 8.21 -15.80
N ARG A 238 16.16 7.74 -16.22
CA ARG A 238 16.37 6.43 -16.87
C ARG A 238 15.77 5.25 -16.12
N ARG A 239 15.65 5.35 -14.80
CA ARG A 239 15.12 4.30 -13.94
C ARG A 239 13.95 4.84 -13.14
N SER A 240 12.94 5.26 -13.87
CA SER A 240 11.64 5.67 -13.34
C SER A 240 10.57 5.52 -14.40
N PHE A 241 9.34 5.26 -13.98
CA PHE A 241 8.15 5.21 -14.83
C PHE A 241 7.14 6.21 -14.28
N GLY A 242 6.41 6.89 -15.13
CA GLY A 242 5.38 7.82 -14.70
C GLY A 242 4.26 7.97 -15.72
N TYR A 243 3.03 7.95 -15.22
CA TYR A 243 1.84 8.31 -15.96
C TYR A 243 1.40 9.71 -15.49
N HIS A 244 1.34 10.65 -16.43
CA HIS A 244 1.17 12.08 -16.17
C HIS A 244 -0.27 12.52 -16.46
N GLY A 245 -0.85 13.28 -15.53
CA GLY A 245 -2.28 13.63 -15.56
C GLY A 245 -2.62 14.82 -16.45
N ASP A 246 -1.66 15.71 -16.71
CA ASP A 246 -1.82 16.90 -17.55
C ASP A 246 -1.96 16.57 -19.03
N ASP A 247 -1.27 15.52 -19.51
CA ASP A 247 -1.26 15.14 -20.93
C ASP A 247 -1.64 13.67 -21.21
N GLY A 248 -1.83 12.86 -20.16
CA GLY A 248 -2.18 11.46 -20.28
C GLY A 248 -1.04 10.58 -20.80
N ARG A 249 0.21 11.06 -20.80
CA ARG A 249 1.34 10.33 -21.37
C ARG A 249 2.08 9.46 -20.38
N LEU A 250 2.72 8.43 -20.92
CA LEU A 250 3.69 7.60 -20.24
C LEU A 250 5.10 8.18 -20.44
N TYR A 251 5.82 8.36 -19.34
CA TYR A 251 7.20 8.80 -19.31
C TYR A 251 8.10 7.70 -18.76
N HIS A 252 9.19 7.42 -19.47
CA HIS A 252 10.26 6.54 -19.03
C HIS A 252 11.61 6.98 -19.60
N GLY A 253 12.48 7.53 -18.75
CA GLY A 253 13.85 7.87 -19.11
C GLY A 253 14.11 9.30 -19.58
N SER A 254 13.07 10.09 -19.84
CA SER A 254 13.16 11.44 -20.39
C SER A 254 12.02 12.31 -19.90
N ALA A 255 12.25 13.60 -19.75
CA ALA A 255 11.21 14.60 -19.47
C ALA A 255 10.58 15.17 -20.76
N PHE A 256 11.17 14.90 -21.93
CA PHE A 256 10.77 15.51 -23.20
C PHE A 256 10.06 14.56 -24.16
N GLU A 257 10.15 13.25 -23.91
CA GLU A 257 9.72 12.19 -24.83
C GLU A 257 8.64 11.30 -24.18
N GLY A 258 7.54 11.91 -23.74
CA GLY A 258 6.37 11.16 -23.27
C GLY A 258 5.66 10.48 -24.45
N GLN A 259 5.25 9.22 -24.27
CA GLN A 259 4.46 8.48 -25.26
C GLN A 259 2.95 8.65 -24.98
N PRO A 260 2.11 8.83 -26.02
CA PRO A 260 0.66 8.72 -25.86
C PRO A 260 0.32 7.39 -25.16
N PHE A 261 -0.51 7.41 -24.12
CA PHE A 261 -0.72 6.20 -23.31
C PHE A 261 -2.15 6.06 -22.79
N GLY A 262 -2.66 7.10 -22.11
CA GLY A 262 -3.98 7.05 -21.47
C GLY A 262 -4.70 8.38 -21.48
N PRO A 263 -5.91 8.44 -20.89
CA PRO A 263 -6.63 9.68 -20.72
C PRO A 263 -5.91 10.63 -19.75
N VAL A 264 -6.19 11.93 -19.83
CA VAL A 264 -5.80 12.89 -18.78
C VAL A 264 -6.51 12.57 -17.46
N PHE A 265 -5.93 12.94 -16.32
CA PHE A 265 -6.55 12.76 -15.01
C PHE A 265 -6.25 13.94 -14.08
N GLY A 266 -7.11 14.15 -13.10
CA GLY A 266 -6.99 15.23 -12.12
C GLY A 266 -7.94 15.03 -10.96
N ALA A 267 -8.29 16.12 -10.27
CA ALA A 267 -9.22 16.07 -9.16
C ALA A 267 -10.55 15.38 -9.51
N GLY A 268 -10.94 14.39 -8.71
CA GLY A 268 -12.10 13.53 -8.91
C GLY A 268 -11.78 12.17 -9.52
N CYS A 269 -10.55 11.95 -10.00
CA CYS A 269 -10.10 10.66 -10.52
C CYS A 269 -9.35 9.83 -9.47
N THR A 270 -9.38 8.51 -9.66
CA THR A 270 -8.49 7.56 -8.98
C THR A 270 -7.67 6.84 -10.04
N VAL A 271 -6.35 7.00 -9.98
CA VAL A 271 -5.39 6.32 -10.87
C VAL A 271 -4.55 5.35 -10.08
N GLY A 272 -4.05 4.29 -10.71
CA GLY A 272 -3.22 3.31 -10.05
C GLY A 272 -1.97 2.96 -10.84
N CYS A 273 -1.00 2.40 -10.14
CA CYS A 273 0.26 1.92 -10.72
C CYS A 273 0.66 0.63 -10.03
N GLY A 274 1.10 -0.35 -10.82
CA GLY A 274 1.50 -1.63 -10.27
C GLY A 274 2.59 -2.32 -11.07
N ILE A 275 3.12 -3.37 -10.44
CA ILE A 275 4.10 -4.29 -10.99
C ILE A 275 3.44 -5.65 -11.14
N ARG A 276 3.47 -6.19 -12.34
CA ARG A 276 3.06 -7.56 -12.65
C ARG A 276 4.30 -8.40 -12.94
N VAL A 277 4.42 -9.53 -12.26
CA VAL A 277 5.48 -10.52 -12.52
C VAL A 277 4.89 -11.73 -13.23
N GLU A 278 5.39 -12.01 -14.42
CA GLU A 278 4.96 -13.16 -15.23
C GLU A 278 5.88 -14.37 -15.08
N TRP A 279 5.54 -15.46 -15.79
CA TRP A 279 6.37 -16.65 -15.88
C TRP A 279 7.76 -16.32 -16.43
N GLY A 280 8.80 -16.98 -15.92
CA GLY A 280 10.18 -16.68 -16.32
C GLY A 280 10.77 -15.40 -15.70
N ALA A 281 10.08 -14.78 -14.74
CA ALA A 281 10.52 -13.58 -14.02
C ALA A 281 10.54 -12.27 -14.83
N TRP A 282 9.86 -12.23 -15.98
CA TRP A 282 9.55 -10.99 -16.67
C TRP A 282 8.67 -10.11 -15.79
N THR A 283 9.00 -8.83 -15.70
CA THR A 283 8.35 -7.88 -14.82
C THR A 283 7.88 -6.70 -15.65
N TYR A 284 6.64 -6.27 -15.43
CA TYR A 284 5.99 -5.21 -16.18
C TYR A 284 5.36 -4.19 -15.24
N VAL A 285 5.48 -2.91 -15.58
CA VAL A 285 4.70 -1.83 -14.98
C VAL A 285 3.39 -1.69 -15.74
N PHE A 286 2.31 -1.48 -15.01
CA PHE A 286 1.00 -1.16 -15.59
C PHE A 286 0.35 -0.03 -14.79
N PHE A 287 -0.63 0.61 -15.42
CA PHE A 287 -1.38 1.71 -14.81
C PHE A 287 -2.87 1.51 -14.97
N THR A 288 -3.65 2.14 -14.11
CA THR A 288 -5.11 2.11 -14.16
C THR A 288 -5.66 3.52 -14.04
N ASN A 289 -6.84 3.76 -14.60
CA ASN A 289 -7.55 5.03 -14.48
C ASN A 289 -9.05 4.73 -14.23
N ASN A 290 -9.55 5.19 -13.10
CA ASN A 290 -10.93 5.02 -12.63
C ASN A 290 -11.41 3.56 -12.67
N GLY A 291 -10.55 2.64 -12.21
CA GLY A 291 -10.87 1.22 -12.14
C GLY A 291 -10.66 0.43 -13.43
N GLU A 292 -10.17 1.06 -14.50
CA GLU A 292 -9.88 0.40 -15.77
C GLU A 292 -8.37 0.34 -16.03
N LEU A 293 -7.90 -0.76 -16.61
CA LEU A 293 -6.51 -0.90 -17.04
C LEU A 293 -6.23 0.07 -18.19
N VAL A 294 -5.19 0.90 -18.06
CA VAL A 294 -4.76 1.80 -19.13
C VAL A 294 -3.97 0.99 -20.15
N ALA A 295 -4.34 1.12 -21.42
CA ALA A 295 -3.70 0.45 -22.55
C ALA A 295 -3.77 1.37 -23.78
N ASP A 296 -2.70 1.38 -24.57
CA ASP A 296 -2.62 2.03 -25.88
C ASP A 296 -2.38 0.99 -27.00
N GLU A 297 -1.90 1.46 -28.16
CA GLU A 297 -1.54 0.60 -29.30
C GLU A 297 -0.37 -0.34 -29.00
N ASP A 298 0.56 0.04 -28.12
CA ASP A 298 1.72 -0.74 -27.71
C ASP A 298 1.41 -1.67 -26.51
N GLY A 299 0.26 -1.45 -25.85
CA GLY A 299 -0.33 -2.32 -24.85
C GLY A 299 -0.32 -1.74 -23.43
N ALA A 300 -0.80 -2.53 -22.46
CA ALA A 300 -0.96 -2.08 -21.07
C ALA A 300 0.28 -2.24 -20.19
N PHE A 301 1.34 -2.89 -20.71
CA PHE A 301 2.43 -3.44 -19.91
C PHE A 301 3.78 -2.97 -20.41
N VAL A 302 4.46 -2.19 -19.58
CA VAL A 302 5.79 -1.63 -19.88
C VAL A 302 6.85 -2.50 -19.22
N ALA A 303 7.74 -3.09 -20.00
CA ALA A 303 8.80 -3.94 -19.45
C ALA A 303 9.68 -3.16 -18.45
N CYS A 304 9.95 -3.76 -17.29
CA CYS A 304 10.81 -3.15 -16.29
C CYS A 304 11.81 -4.13 -15.68
N SER A 305 12.94 -3.61 -15.24
CA SER A 305 13.94 -4.40 -14.53
C SER A 305 13.43 -4.84 -13.17
N ARG A 306 13.88 -6.01 -12.71
CA ARG A 306 13.53 -6.56 -11.40
C ARG A 306 14.37 -5.91 -10.31
N LEU A 307 14.00 -4.69 -9.94
CA LEU A 307 14.64 -3.86 -8.92
C LEU A 307 13.65 -3.53 -7.82
N GLU A 308 14.15 -2.97 -6.72
CA GLU A 308 13.32 -2.38 -5.68
C GLU A 308 12.72 -1.07 -6.19
N TRP A 309 11.44 -1.12 -6.54
CA TRP A 309 10.67 0.02 -7.04
C TRP A 309 9.84 0.61 -5.92
N TYR A 310 10.00 1.91 -5.70
CA TYR A 310 9.19 2.69 -4.78
C TYR A 310 7.96 3.24 -5.51
N PRO A 311 6.74 2.98 -5.01
CA PRO A 311 5.58 3.80 -5.35
C PRO A 311 5.89 5.27 -5.15
N ALA A 312 5.59 6.09 -6.14
CA ALA A 312 5.80 7.52 -6.06
C ALA A 312 4.71 8.29 -6.78
N VAL A 313 4.43 9.48 -6.26
CA VAL A 313 3.58 10.46 -6.92
C VAL A 313 4.33 11.77 -7.03
N GLY A 314 4.17 12.40 -8.17
CA GLY A 314 4.72 13.71 -8.46
C GLY A 314 3.65 14.78 -8.28
N LEU A 315 4.02 15.91 -7.67
CA LEU A 315 3.11 16.99 -7.33
C LEU A 315 3.58 18.28 -7.99
N ASP A 316 2.74 18.83 -8.85
CA ASP A 316 2.77 20.22 -9.27
C ASP A 316 1.34 20.76 -9.37
N SER A 317 0.53 20.42 -8.36
CA SER A 317 -0.86 20.84 -8.19
C SER A 317 -1.10 21.16 -6.71
N TYR A 318 -2.12 21.99 -6.44
CA TYR A 318 -2.62 22.26 -5.09
C TYR A 318 -3.70 21.28 -4.63
N ASP A 319 -4.10 20.33 -5.49
CA ASP A 319 -5.03 19.27 -5.13
C ASP A 319 -4.53 18.47 -3.92
N ALA A 320 -5.46 17.93 -3.15
CA ALA A 320 -5.13 16.95 -2.12
C ALA A 320 -5.03 15.57 -2.76
N LEU A 321 -3.92 14.89 -2.47
CA LEU A 321 -3.61 13.55 -2.93
C LEU A 321 -3.86 12.56 -1.79
N HIS A 322 -4.46 11.43 -2.10
CA HIS A 322 -4.68 10.32 -1.17
C HIS A 322 -4.12 9.03 -1.78
N LEU A 323 -3.17 8.40 -1.10
CA LEU A 323 -2.56 7.13 -1.50
C LEU A 323 -3.26 5.96 -0.80
N ASN A 324 -3.61 4.95 -1.58
CA ASN A 324 -4.11 3.68 -1.06
C ASN A 324 -3.12 2.56 -1.45
N PHE A 325 -2.52 1.92 -0.45
CA PHE A 325 -1.62 0.75 -0.62
C PHE A 325 -2.33 -0.58 -0.30
N GLY A 326 -3.64 -0.55 -0.06
CA GLY A 326 -4.43 -1.69 0.39
C GLY A 326 -5.17 -1.47 1.70
N GLN A 327 -5.02 -0.30 2.33
CA GLN A 327 -5.77 0.05 3.53
C GLN A 327 -7.26 0.24 3.25
N GLU A 328 -7.59 0.58 2.01
CA GLU A 328 -8.93 0.81 1.51
C GLU A 328 -9.21 -0.11 0.31
N PRO A 329 -10.47 -0.46 0.02
CA PRO A 329 -10.80 -1.17 -1.21
C PRO A 329 -10.30 -0.41 -2.43
N PHE A 330 -9.52 -1.08 -3.28
CA PHE A 330 -9.11 -0.52 -4.55
C PHE A 330 -10.32 -0.30 -5.46
N VAL A 331 -10.27 0.76 -6.26
CA VAL A 331 -11.23 1.01 -7.34
C VAL A 331 -10.99 0.01 -8.46
N TYR A 332 -9.72 -0.30 -8.77
CA TYR A 332 -9.37 -1.38 -9.69
C TYR A 332 -9.59 -2.74 -9.05
N SER A 333 -10.49 -3.52 -9.64
CA SER A 333 -10.76 -4.89 -9.22
C SER A 333 -10.29 -5.87 -10.29
N THR A 334 -9.08 -6.41 -10.15
CA THR A 334 -8.74 -7.68 -10.82
C THR A 334 -8.74 -8.81 -9.81
N GLY A 335 -9.25 -9.98 -10.20
CA GLY A 335 -9.37 -11.18 -9.34
C GLY A 335 -8.07 -11.78 -8.81
N THR A 336 -6.95 -11.06 -8.91
CA THR A 336 -5.61 -11.40 -8.43
C THR A 336 -4.76 -10.14 -8.38
N LEU A 337 -4.76 -9.46 -7.22
CA LEU A 337 -3.59 -8.70 -6.75
C LEU A 337 -2.71 -9.61 -5.89
#